data_AF-A0A2V5XS79-F1
#
_entry.id   AF-A0A2V5XS79-F1
#
_cell.length_a   1.000
_cell.length_b   1.000
_cell.length_c   1.000
_cell.angle_alpha   90.00
_cell.angle_beta   90.00
_cell.angle_gamma   90.00
#
_symmetry.space_group_name_H-M   'P 1'
#
loop_
_entity.id
_entity.type
_entity.pdbx_description
1 polymer ?
#
loop_
_entity_poly.entity_id
_entity_poly.type
_entity_poly.pdbx_seq_one_letter_code
_entity_poly.pdbx_strand_id
1 'polypeptide(L)'
;MKEGMAGIKEAVRFLRTIRAERPLALSPGMCRAAADHCADQIAGRTGHRGSDQSSPGARLRRYGIWTGFWGENIAYGRKTPRAIIVALIIDDGRPARTHRKNIFDPSFNYAGAAYGPHALHGSVCTIDFASGYTERPAQAL
;
A
#
# COMPACT_ATOMS: atom_id res chain seq x y z
N MET A 1 -7.72 6.65 17.84
CA MET A 1 -7.52 7.84 16.97
C MET A 1 -6.66 8.82 17.75
N LYS A 2 -5.67 9.43 17.11
CA LYS A 2 -4.77 10.41 17.72
C LYS A 2 -5.21 11.85 17.47
N GLU A 3 -5.62 12.18 16.25
CA GLU A 3 -6.03 13.54 15.85
C GLU A 3 -7.56 13.69 15.81
N GLY A 4 -8.29 12.59 15.67
CA GLY A 4 -9.75 12.57 15.74
C GLY A 4 -10.41 13.41 14.64
N MET A 5 -11.40 14.22 15.00
CA MET A 5 -12.18 15.02 14.04
C MET A 5 -11.32 16.04 13.27
N ALA A 6 -10.19 16.49 13.82
CA ALA A 6 -9.30 17.41 13.13
C ALA A 6 -8.70 16.75 11.88
N GLY A 7 -8.19 15.52 12.00
CA GLY A 7 -7.65 14.75 10.88
C GLY A 7 -8.69 14.46 9.80
N ILE A 8 -9.93 14.15 10.19
CA ILE A 8 -11.04 13.92 9.25
C ILE A 8 -11.37 15.20 8.48
N LYS A 9 -11.53 16.33 9.17
CA LYS A 9 -11.84 17.63 8.54
C LYS A 9 -10.73 18.06 7.57
N GLU A 10 -9.47 17.81 7.93
CA GLU A 10 -8.32 18.08 7.08
C GLU A 10 -8.35 17.21 5.81
N ALA A 11 -8.55 15.89 5.94
CA ALA A 11 -8.68 15.00 4.79
C ALA A 11 -9.85 15.39 3.87
N VAL A 12 -11.00 15.79 4.41
CA VAL A 12 -12.14 16.28 3.60
C VAL A 12 -11.76 17.56 2.85
N ARG A 13 -11.06 18.49 3.49
CA ARG A 13 -10.60 19.72 2.82
C ARG A 13 -9.66 19.40 1.67
N PHE A 14 -8.67 18.52 1.90
CA PHE A 14 -7.77 18.05 0.85
C PHE A 14 -8.53 17.43 -0.32
N LEU A 15 -9.44 16.50 -0.08
CA LEU A 15 -10.20 15.81 -1.13
C LEU A 15 -11.08 16.77 -1.96
N ARG A 16 -11.54 17.87 -1.37
CA ARG A 16 -12.29 18.91 -2.08
C ARG A 16 -11.43 19.79 -2.98
N THR A 17 -10.12 19.85 -2.75
CA THR A 17 -9.20 20.74 -3.48
C THR A 17 -8.40 20.04 -4.56
N ILE A 18 -8.23 18.72 -4.46
CA ILE A 18 -7.45 17.97 -5.46
C ILE A 18 -8.24 17.78 -6.75
N ARG A 19 -7.51 17.65 -7.85
CA ARG A 19 -8.03 17.05 -9.08
C ARG A 19 -8.09 15.53 -8.90
N ALA A 20 -9.08 14.90 -9.52
CA ALA A 20 -9.10 13.45 -9.61
C ALA A 20 -7.85 12.94 -10.35
N GLU A 21 -7.14 12.01 -9.75
CA GLU A 21 -5.97 11.36 -10.36
C GLU A 21 -6.39 10.27 -11.35
N ARG A 22 -5.46 9.92 -12.24
CA ARG A 22 -5.67 8.82 -13.19
C ARG A 22 -5.78 7.49 -12.43
N PRO A 23 -6.65 6.56 -12.87
CA PRO A 23 -6.68 5.22 -12.30
C PRO A 23 -5.34 4.50 -12.47
N LEU A 24 -4.92 3.78 -11.43
CA LEU A 24 -3.73 2.93 -11.49
C LEU A 24 -4.05 1.61 -12.19
N ALA A 25 -3.13 1.11 -13.00
CA ALA A 25 -3.20 -0.23 -13.57
C ALA A 25 -2.92 -1.28 -12.49
N LEU A 26 -3.80 -2.28 -12.38
CA LEU A 26 -3.59 -3.40 -11.47
C LEU A 26 -2.49 -4.32 -12.01
N SER A 27 -1.47 -4.60 -11.19
CA SER A 27 -0.38 -5.54 -11.53
C SER A 27 -0.51 -6.84 -10.72
N PRO A 28 -0.70 -8.00 -11.37
CA PRO A 28 -0.65 -9.30 -10.72
C PRO A 28 0.66 -9.57 -9.96
N GLY A 29 1.81 -9.18 -10.52
CA GLY A 29 3.12 -9.35 -9.87
C GLY A 29 3.27 -8.53 -8.60
N MET A 30 2.79 -7.29 -8.63
CA MET A 30 2.74 -6.45 -7.43
C MET A 30 1.76 -7.00 -6.39
N CYS A 31 0.62 -7.58 -6.79
CA CYS A 31 -0.28 -8.25 -5.85
C CYS A 31 0.39 -9.45 -5.16
N ARG A 32 1.21 -10.24 -5.89
CA ARG A 32 2.00 -11.32 -5.29
C ARG A 32 3.04 -10.79 -4.30
N ALA A 33 3.74 -9.70 -4.63
CA ALA A 33 4.68 -9.04 -3.71
C ALA A 33 3.99 -8.56 -2.42
N ALA A 34 2.82 -7.94 -2.54
CA ALA A 34 2.02 -7.51 -1.40
C ALA A 34 1.54 -8.71 -0.56
N ALA A 35 1.17 -9.82 -1.21
CA ALA A 35 0.73 -11.05 -0.55
C ALA A 35 1.86 -11.71 0.25
N ASP A 36 3.06 -11.79 -0.31
CA ASP A 36 4.25 -12.24 0.40
C ASP A 36 4.46 -11.40 1.67
N HIS A 37 4.32 -10.08 1.59
CA HIS A 37 4.54 -9.20 2.74
C HIS A 37 3.43 -9.30 3.80
N CYS A 38 2.19 -9.57 3.38
CA CYS A 38 1.10 -9.89 4.31
C CYS A 38 1.38 -11.21 5.03
N ALA A 39 1.81 -12.25 4.30
CA ALA A 39 2.15 -13.55 4.88
C ALA A 39 3.34 -13.47 5.84
N ASP A 40 4.36 -12.69 5.49
CA ASP A 40 5.54 -12.42 6.34
C ASP A 40 5.19 -11.75 7.69
N GLN A 41 4.05 -11.07 7.74
CA GLN A 41 3.54 -10.38 8.93
C GLN A 41 2.49 -11.17 9.72
N ILE A 42 2.18 -12.41 9.32
CA ILE A 42 1.11 -13.22 9.95
C ILE A 42 1.32 -13.38 11.46
N ALA A 43 2.58 -13.55 11.90
CA ALA A 43 2.96 -13.72 13.29
C ALA A 43 2.97 -12.42 14.11
N GLY A 44 2.59 -11.29 13.52
CA GLY A 44 2.46 -10.01 14.23
C GLY A 44 3.58 -9.00 13.98
N ARG A 45 4.49 -9.26 13.04
CA ARG A 45 5.50 -8.27 12.65
C ARG A 45 4.84 -7.09 11.95
N THR A 46 5.40 -5.89 12.13
CA THR A 46 4.90 -4.67 11.49
C THR A 46 6.02 -3.94 10.75
N GLY A 47 5.62 -3.12 9.77
CA GLY A 47 6.51 -2.22 9.04
C GLY A 47 6.86 -2.72 7.64
N HIS A 48 7.69 -1.94 6.94
CA HIS A 48 7.97 -2.13 5.51
C HIS A 48 9.03 -3.20 5.21
N ARG A 49 9.85 -3.57 6.20
CA ARG A 49 10.97 -4.50 6.03
C ARG A 49 10.52 -5.94 6.27
N GLY A 50 10.85 -6.84 5.34
CA GLY A 50 10.60 -8.28 5.44
C GLY A 50 11.46 -8.98 6.49
N SER A 51 11.12 -10.21 6.90
CA SER A 51 11.91 -11.02 7.87
C SER A 51 13.31 -11.25 7.34
N ASP A 52 13.38 -11.51 6.03
CA ASP A 52 14.57 -11.64 5.21
C ASP A 52 15.30 -10.31 4.90
N GLN A 53 14.95 -9.23 5.61
CA GLN A 53 15.45 -7.88 5.41
C GLN A 53 15.11 -7.24 4.06
N SER A 54 14.24 -7.85 3.24
CA SER A 54 13.82 -7.27 1.96
C SER A 54 13.10 -5.93 2.14
N SER A 55 13.38 -4.98 1.24
CA SER A 55 12.59 -3.77 1.07
C SER A 55 11.37 -4.03 0.16
N PRO A 56 10.37 -3.14 0.12
CA PRO A 56 9.24 -3.28 -0.81
C PRO A 56 9.71 -3.39 -2.27
N GLY A 57 10.62 -2.51 -2.69
CA GLY A 57 11.22 -2.59 -4.02
C GLY A 57 11.96 -3.92 -4.31
N ALA A 58 12.57 -4.55 -3.31
CA ALA A 58 13.18 -5.86 -3.48
C ALA A 58 12.12 -6.97 -3.65
N ARG A 59 11.00 -6.90 -2.90
CA ARG A 59 9.88 -7.83 -3.07
C ARG A 59 9.21 -7.69 -4.43
N LEU A 60 8.97 -6.45 -4.89
CA LEU A 60 8.43 -6.17 -6.22
C LEU A 60 9.26 -6.81 -7.35
N ARG A 61 10.60 -6.83 -7.21
CA ARG A 61 11.53 -7.41 -8.21
C ARG A 61 11.45 -8.94 -8.34
N ARG A 62 10.84 -9.63 -7.38
CA ARG A 62 10.64 -11.10 -7.46
C ARG A 62 9.70 -11.47 -8.60
N TYR A 63 8.70 -10.63 -8.86
CA TYR A 63 7.60 -10.92 -9.77
C TYR A 63 7.59 -10.06 -11.04
N GLY A 64 8.56 -9.16 -11.20
CA GLY A 64 8.63 -8.25 -12.34
C GLY A 64 9.79 -7.28 -12.21
N ILE A 65 9.78 -6.23 -13.04
CA ILE A 65 10.76 -5.14 -13.02
C ILE A 65 9.98 -3.85 -12.83
N TRP A 66 10.23 -3.15 -11.73
CA TRP A 66 9.74 -1.78 -11.54
C TRP A 66 10.76 -0.76 -12.06
N THR A 67 10.28 0.38 -12.54
CA THR A 67 11.10 1.52 -12.98
C THR A 67 10.57 2.82 -12.38
N GLY A 68 11.43 3.84 -12.32
CA GLY A 68 11.09 5.13 -11.70
C GLY A 68 10.96 5.03 -10.18
N PHE A 69 9.82 5.48 -9.65
CA PHE A 69 9.54 5.45 -8.20
C PHE A 69 8.75 4.21 -7.81
N TRP A 70 8.84 3.86 -6.52
CA TRP A 70 7.97 2.87 -5.87
C TRP A 70 7.55 3.37 -4.49
N GLY A 71 6.43 2.86 -4.00
CA GLY A 71 5.90 3.18 -2.67
C GLY A 71 5.15 1.99 -2.07
N GLU A 72 5.00 1.97 -0.75
CA GLU A 72 4.21 0.95 -0.05
C GLU A 72 3.36 1.62 1.03
N ASN A 73 2.09 1.28 1.08
CA ASN A 73 1.18 1.59 2.17
C ASN A 73 0.80 0.30 2.89
N ILE A 74 0.75 0.33 4.22
CA ILE A 74 0.31 -0.81 5.03
C ILE A 74 -0.79 -0.34 5.99
N ALA A 75 -1.92 -1.03 5.98
CA ALA A 75 -3.02 -0.81 6.91
C ALA A 75 -3.26 -2.04 7.79
N TYR A 76 -3.41 -1.83 9.09
CA TYR A 76 -3.67 -2.90 10.06
C TYR A 76 -5.08 -2.79 10.65
N GLY A 77 -5.71 -3.94 10.89
CA GLY A 77 -6.95 -4.08 11.67
C GLY A 77 -8.22 -3.49 11.03
N ARG A 78 -8.18 -3.15 9.74
CA ARG A 78 -9.37 -2.76 8.97
C ARG A 78 -9.87 -3.95 8.17
N LYS A 79 -11.19 -4.15 8.12
CA LYS A 79 -11.80 -5.37 7.56
C LYS A 79 -12.37 -5.21 6.14
N THR A 80 -12.60 -3.99 5.69
CA THR A 80 -13.20 -3.73 4.37
C THR A 80 -12.25 -2.89 3.52
N PRO A 81 -12.22 -3.09 2.19
CA PRO A 81 -11.40 -2.27 1.29
C PRO A 81 -11.66 -0.78 1.46
N ARG A 82 -12.93 -0.37 1.56
CA ARG A 82 -13.30 1.03 1.78
C ARG A 82 -12.74 1.58 3.10
N ALA A 83 -12.81 0.82 4.19
CA ALA A 83 -12.28 1.26 5.48
C ALA A 83 -10.74 1.37 5.46
N ILE A 84 -10.06 0.48 4.73
CA ILE A 84 -8.61 0.53 4.52
C ILE A 84 -8.22 1.83 3.80
N ILE A 85 -8.82 2.09 2.63
CA ILE A 85 -8.50 3.28 1.82
C ILE A 85 -8.83 4.56 2.58
N VAL A 86 -9.99 4.64 3.23
CA VAL A 86 -10.36 5.82 4.04
C VAL A 86 -9.36 6.04 5.18
N ALA A 87 -8.93 4.99 5.88
CA ALA A 87 -7.95 5.12 6.95
C ALA A 87 -6.58 5.61 6.44
N LEU A 88 -6.13 5.13 5.28
CA LEU A 88 -4.87 5.57 4.65
C LEU A 88 -4.96 7.01 4.10
N ILE A 89 -6.13 7.45 3.66
CA ILE A 89 -6.34 8.85 3.24
C ILE A 89 -6.37 9.79 4.46
N ILE A 90 -7.04 9.41 5.55
CA ILE A 90 -7.05 10.23 6.77
C ILE A 90 -5.64 10.26 7.38
N ASP A 91 -4.96 9.11 7.38
CA ASP A 91 -3.60 8.91 7.91
C ASP A 91 -3.44 9.47 9.35
N ASP A 92 -4.41 9.13 10.19
CA ASP A 92 -4.54 9.63 11.57
C ASP A 92 -3.29 9.31 12.40
N GLY A 93 -2.74 10.33 13.07
CA GLY A 93 -1.52 10.23 13.84
C GLY A 93 -0.23 10.31 13.03
N ARG A 94 -0.30 10.55 11.71
CA ARG A 94 0.87 10.80 10.84
C ARG A 94 0.79 12.17 10.17
N PRO A 95 1.36 13.23 10.78
CA PRO A 95 1.28 14.60 10.26
C PRO A 95 1.78 14.76 8.82
N ALA A 96 2.73 13.92 8.38
CA ALA A 96 3.28 13.94 7.03
C ALA A 96 2.30 13.43 5.95
N ARG A 97 1.23 12.70 6.36
CA ARG A 97 0.20 12.10 5.51
C ARG A 97 0.79 11.25 4.39
N THR A 98 1.86 10.51 4.68
CA THR A 98 2.65 9.77 3.69
C THR A 98 1.78 8.76 2.93
N HIS A 99 0.84 8.08 3.61
CA HIS A 99 -0.02 7.12 2.92
C HIS A 99 -0.96 7.80 1.92
N ARG A 100 -1.55 8.94 2.31
CA ARG A 100 -2.38 9.76 1.43
C ARG A 100 -1.57 10.29 0.25
N LYS A 101 -0.36 10.77 0.48
CA LYS A 101 0.52 11.26 -0.59
C LYS A 101 0.81 10.17 -1.60
N ASN A 102 1.09 8.94 -1.17
CA ASN A 102 1.27 7.81 -2.08
C ASN A 102 0.00 7.52 -2.92
N ILE A 103 -1.19 7.56 -2.31
CA ILE A 103 -2.46 7.30 -3.01
C ILE A 103 -2.73 8.33 -4.12
N PHE A 104 -2.32 9.58 -3.92
CA PHE A 104 -2.54 10.69 -4.84
C PHE A 104 -1.25 11.17 -5.53
N ASP A 105 -0.20 10.34 -5.59
CA ASP A 105 1.02 10.70 -6.30
C ASP A 105 0.83 10.44 -7.81
N PRO A 106 0.83 11.47 -8.66
CA PRO A 106 0.63 11.33 -10.10
C PRO A 106 1.78 10.60 -10.81
N SER A 107 2.89 10.34 -10.10
CA SER A 107 4.06 9.61 -10.59
C SER A 107 3.83 8.11 -10.59
N PHE A 108 2.83 7.59 -9.87
CA PHE A 108 2.49 6.17 -9.87
C PHE A 108 1.46 5.87 -10.97
N ASN A 109 1.71 4.79 -11.72
CA ASN A 109 0.80 4.31 -12.76
C ASN A 109 0.33 2.86 -12.50
N TYR A 110 0.97 2.15 -11.58
CA TYR A 110 0.66 0.76 -11.26
C TYR A 110 0.46 0.59 -9.75
N ALA A 111 -0.42 -0.35 -9.39
CA ALA A 111 -0.56 -0.81 -8.02
C ALA A 111 -0.79 -2.32 -7.94
N GLY A 112 -0.40 -2.90 -6.81
CA GLY A 112 -0.80 -4.23 -6.40
C GLY A 112 -1.16 -4.22 -4.92
N ALA A 113 -2.12 -5.06 -4.52
CA ALA A 113 -2.58 -5.11 -3.14
C ALA A 113 -2.88 -6.53 -2.70
N ALA A 114 -2.69 -6.79 -1.42
CA ALA A 114 -3.10 -8.02 -0.76
C ALA A 114 -3.63 -7.74 0.64
N TYR A 115 -4.39 -8.69 1.15
CA TYR A 115 -5.00 -8.66 2.47
C TYR A 115 -4.88 -10.03 3.12
N GLY A 116 -4.50 -10.06 4.39
CA GLY A 116 -4.31 -11.31 5.13
C GLY A 116 -4.49 -11.17 6.64
N PRO A 117 -4.48 -12.30 7.37
CA PRO A 117 -4.52 -12.31 8.82
C PRO A 117 -3.26 -11.71 9.43
N HIS A 118 -3.38 -11.14 10.64
CA HIS A 118 -2.25 -10.59 11.39
C HIS A 118 -2.46 -10.80 12.89
N ALA A 119 -1.58 -11.53 13.58
CA ALA A 119 -1.79 -11.97 14.96
C ALA A 119 -2.15 -10.84 15.95
N LEU A 120 -1.49 -9.67 15.87
CA LEU A 120 -1.70 -8.57 16.81
C LEU A 120 -2.85 -7.61 16.45
N HIS A 121 -3.25 -7.59 15.18
CA HIS A 121 -4.18 -6.57 14.66
C HIS A 121 -5.43 -7.19 14.03
N GLY A 122 -5.52 -8.52 13.99
CA GLY A 122 -6.55 -9.28 13.27
C GLY A 122 -6.28 -9.37 11.77
N SER A 123 -5.90 -8.25 11.13
CA SER A 123 -5.62 -8.20 9.70
C SER A 123 -4.52 -7.21 9.32
N VAL A 124 -3.95 -7.43 8.13
CA VAL A 124 -3.02 -6.53 7.45
C VAL A 124 -3.41 -6.42 5.97
N CYS A 125 -3.28 -5.22 5.42
CA CYS A 125 -3.36 -4.95 4.00
C CYS A 125 -2.10 -4.23 3.56
N THR A 126 -1.41 -4.77 2.55
CA THR A 126 -0.28 -4.13 1.89
C THR A 126 -0.73 -3.65 0.51
N ILE A 127 -0.37 -2.42 0.15
CA ILE A 127 -0.59 -1.83 -1.18
C ILE A 127 0.74 -1.29 -1.67
N ASP A 128 1.25 -1.86 -2.76
CA ASP A 128 2.46 -1.42 -3.44
C ASP A 128 2.09 -0.52 -4.63
N PHE A 129 2.95 0.46 -4.91
CA PHE A 129 2.82 1.42 -6.01
C PHE A 129 4.11 1.46 -6.83
N ALA A 130 4.01 1.70 -8.13
CA ALA A 130 5.17 1.90 -9.01
C ALA A 130 4.87 2.86 -10.17
N SER A 131 5.89 3.61 -10.61
CA SER A 131 5.80 4.45 -11.80
C SER A 131 5.70 3.62 -13.08
N GLY A 132 6.52 2.58 -13.19
CA GLY A 132 6.42 1.56 -14.23
C GLY A 132 6.56 0.18 -13.64
N TYR A 133 5.82 -0.79 -14.19
CA TYR A 133 5.97 -2.19 -13.83
C TYR A 133 5.79 -3.10 -15.05
N THR A 134 6.79 -3.95 -15.29
CA THR A 134 6.74 -5.01 -16.29
C THR A 134 6.67 -6.35 -15.56
N GLU A 135 5.60 -7.10 -15.80
CA GLU A 135 5.43 -8.44 -15.25
C GLU A 135 6.57 -9.36 -15.67
N ARG A 136 7.04 -10.21 -14.74
CA ARG A 136 7.87 -11.36 -15.12
C ARG A 136 6.96 -12.38 -15.82
N PRO A 137 7.36 -12.92 -16.98
CA PRO A 137 6.61 -14.00 -17.61
C PRO A 137 6.40 -15.14 -16.62
N ALA A 138 5.21 -15.74 -16.63
CA ALA A 138 5.02 -17.00 -15.93
C ALA A 138 6.07 -18.00 -16.48
N GLN A 139 6.84 -18.64 -15.61
CA GLN A 139 7.66 -19.76 -16.03
C GLN A 139 6.70 -20.82 -16.58
N ALA A 140 6.90 -21.21 -17.84
CA ALA A 140 6.29 -22.42 -18.34
C ALA A 140 6.79 -23.57 -17.45
N LEU A 141 5.82 -24.27 -16.85
CA LEU A 141 6.07 -25.50 -16.08
C LEU A 141 6.67 -26.58 -16.98
#